data_AF-A0A966XR04-F1
#
_entry.id   AF-A0A966XR04-F1
#
_cell.length_a   1.000
_cell.length_b   1.000
_cell.length_c   1.000
_cell.angle_alpha   90.00
_cell.angle_beta   90.00
_cell.angle_gamma   90.00
#
_symmetry.space_group_name_H-M   'P 1'
#
loop_
_entity.id
_entity.type
_entity.pdbx_description
1 polymer ?
#
loop_
_entity_poly.entity_id
_entity_poly.type
_entity_poly.pdbx_seq_one_letter_code
_entity_poly.pdbx_strand_id
1 'polypeptide(L)'
;MAFADIMAGRGDRHSINVLVAVNNITHAFFMMGRGTEYAAICMASKEALTGLMSRFLSTASATLRGPEIVAIQDLMELHNAMLETATVGDVERAQVLAIRATKTRVEACA
;
A
#
# COMPACT_ATOMS: atom_id res chain seq x y z
N MET A 1 5.37 0.13 13.52
CA MET A 1 4.61 -0.18 12.29
C MET A 1 4.81 0.97 11.34
N ALA A 2 5.11 0.71 10.06
CA ALA A 2 5.50 1.73 9.08
C ALA A 2 4.54 2.95 9.01
N PHE A 3 3.23 2.72 9.11
CA PHE A 3 2.24 3.79 9.14
C PHE A 3 2.38 4.71 10.37
N ALA A 4 2.60 4.15 11.55
CA ALA A 4 2.79 4.92 12.79
C ALA A 4 4.07 5.76 12.75
N ASP A 5 5.13 5.26 12.11
CA ASP A 5 6.38 6.00 11.95
C ASP A 5 6.24 7.17 10.97
N ILE A 6 5.47 6.97 9.89
CA ILE A 6 5.07 8.03 8.96
C ILE A 6 4.23 9.10 9.68
N MET A 7 3.23 8.69 10.47
CA MET A 7 2.38 9.60 11.24
C MET A 7 3.15 10.38 12.30
N ALA A 8 4.19 9.80 12.89
CA ALA A 8 5.07 10.46 13.85
C ALA A 8 6.13 11.37 13.19
N GLY A 9 6.09 11.53 11.86
CA GLY A 9 7.06 12.33 11.11
C GLY A 9 8.46 11.71 11.01
N ARG A 10 8.61 10.43 11.38
CA ARG A 10 9.87 9.66 11.28
C ARG A 10 9.88 8.70 10.09
N GLY A 11 8.91 8.83 9.19
CA GLY A 11 8.80 7.99 8.00
C GLY A 11 9.99 8.18 7.07
N ASP A 12 10.55 7.07 6.61
CA ASP A 12 11.63 7.02 5.64
C ASP A 12 11.19 6.29 4.36
N ARG A 13 12.11 6.17 3.38
CA ARG A 13 11.85 5.44 2.15
C ARG A 13 11.43 3.99 2.42
N HIS A 14 11.99 3.36 3.45
CA HIS A 14 11.65 1.99 3.82
C HIS A 14 10.18 1.90 4.27
N SER A 15 9.73 2.81 5.13
CA SER A 15 8.35 2.89 5.60
C SER A 15 7.36 3.07 4.45
N ILE A 16 7.69 3.91 3.47
CA ILE A 16 6.87 4.09 2.25
C ILE A 16 6.82 2.80 1.43
N ASN A 17 7.95 2.13 1.23
CA ASN A 17 8.02 0.87 0.49
C ASN A 17 7.18 -0.23 1.16
N VAL A 18 7.14 -0.27 2.50
CA VAL A 18 6.27 -1.20 3.24
C VAL A 18 4.79 -0.93 2.96
N LEU A 19 4.35 0.33 2.99
CA LEU A 19 2.95 0.67 2.66
C LEU A 19 2.60 0.33 1.20
N VAL A 20 3.54 0.51 0.28
CA VAL A 20 3.35 0.14 -1.13
C VAL A 20 3.23 -1.37 -1.28
N ALA A 21 4.02 -2.14 -0.53
CA ALA A 21 3.90 -3.60 -0.52
C ALA A 21 2.52 -4.04 0.01
N VAL A 22 2.04 -3.43 1.10
CA VAL A 22 0.69 -3.67 1.66
C VAL A 22 -0.39 -3.38 0.61
N ASN A 23 -0.31 -2.23 -0.06
CA ASN A 23 -1.24 -1.88 -1.13
C ASN A 23 -1.19 -2.89 -2.29
N ASN A 24 0.00 -3.31 -2.71
CA ASN A 24 0.14 -4.24 -3.83
C ASN A 24 -0.38 -5.63 -3.50
N ILE A 25 -0.19 -6.11 -2.27
CA ILE A 25 -0.79 -7.37 -1.80
C ILE A 25 -2.32 -7.27 -1.81
N THR A 26 -2.87 -6.16 -1.31
CA THR A 26 -4.33 -5.90 -1.29
C THR A 26 -4.90 -5.85 -2.71
N HIS A 27 -4.21 -5.19 -3.65
CA HIS A 27 -4.58 -5.21 -5.08
C HIS A 27 -4.44 -6.61 -5.70
N ALA A 28 -3.45 -7.40 -5.31
CA ALA A 28 -3.32 -8.78 -5.78
C ALA A 28 -4.49 -9.65 -5.30
N PHE A 29 -4.94 -9.49 -4.05
CA PHE A 29 -6.17 -10.12 -3.56
C PHE A 29 -7.40 -9.72 -4.37
N PHE A 30 -7.52 -8.43 -4.71
CA PHE A 30 -8.57 -7.95 -5.60
C PHE A 30 -8.53 -8.62 -6.99
N MET A 31 -7.35 -8.74 -7.59
CA MET A 31 -7.16 -9.45 -8.87
C MET A 31 -7.49 -10.94 -8.79
N MET A 32 -7.34 -11.55 -7.61
CA MET A 32 -7.74 -12.94 -7.34
C MET A 32 -9.26 -13.07 -7.08
N GLY A 33 -10.03 -11.98 -7.19
CA GLY A 33 -11.47 -11.97 -7.00
C GLY A 33 -11.93 -11.82 -5.56
N ARG A 34 -11.05 -11.41 -4.63
CA ARG A 34 -11.37 -11.20 -3.21
C ARG A 34 -11.51 -9.71 -2.89
N GLY A 35 -12.53 -9.34 -2.12
CA GLY A 35 -12.73 -7.97 -1.66
C GLY A 35 -13.04 -6.99 -2.79
N THR A 36 -13.78 -7.43 -3.81
CA THR A 36 -14.12 -6.59 -4.97
C THR A 36 -15.03 -5.42 -4.61
N GLU A 37 -15.77 -5.57 -3.52
CA GLU A 37 -16.60 -4.53 -2.89
C GLU A 37 -15.77 -3.36 -2.33
N TYR A 38 -14.47 -3.56 -2.09
CA TYR A 38 -13.56 -2.53 -1.55
C TYR A 38 -12.73 -1.81 -2.62
N ALA A 39 -13.15 -1.85 -3.88
CA ALA A 39 -12.47 -1.20 -5.00
C ALA A 39 -12.18 0.30 -4.74
N ALA A 40 -13.11 0.99 -4.07
CA ALA A 40 -12.95 2.40 -3.72
C ALA A 40 -11.76 2.65 -2.79
N ILE A 41 -11.58 1.80 -1.76
CA ILE A 41 -10.47 1.87 -0.82
C ILE A 41 -9.15 1.63 -1.55
N CYS A 42 -9.09 0.58 -2.38
CA CYS A 42 -7.91 0.24 -3.19
C CYS A 42 -7.48 1.37 -4.12
N MET A 43 -8.43 2.12 -4.69
CA MET A 43 -8.13 3.25 -5.57
C MET A 43 -7.68 4.48 -4.79
N ALA A 44 -8.38 4.82 -3.70
CA ALA A 44 -8.02 5.94 -2.84
C ALA A 44 -6.62 5.75 -2.21
N SER A 45 -6.31 4.54 -1.74
CA SER A 45 -5.01 4.21 -1.16
C SER A 45 -3.88 4.29 -2.19
N LYS A 46 -4.14 3.84 -3.43
CA LYS A 46 -3.18 3.95 -4.54
C LYS A 46 -2.88 5.41 -4.88
N GLU A 47 -3.91 6.26 -4.93
CA GLU A 47 -3.73 7.70 -5.16
C GLU A 47 -2.93 8.35 -4.02
N ALA A 48 -3.29 8.06 -2.77
CA ALA A 48 -2.57 8.55 -1.59
C ALA A 48 -1.09 8.16 -1.59
N LEU A 49 -0.76 6.89 -1.90
CA LEU A 49 0.63 6.44 -1.99
C LEU A 49 1.38 7.07 -3.15
N THR A 50 0.74 7.26 -4.31
CA THR A 50 1.37 7.91 -5.46
C THR A 50 1.69 9.38 -5.15
N GLY A 51 0.76 10.08 -4.48
CA GLY A 51 0.97 11.45 -4.01
C GLY A 51 2.08 11.55 -2.96
N LEU A 52 2.12 10.60 -2.01
CA LEU A 52 3.19 10.50 -1.01
C LEU A 52 4.55 10.26 -1.67
N MET A 53 4.65 9.32 -2.60
CA MET A 53 5.90 9.01 -3.31
C MET A 53 6.40 10.20 -4.12
N SER A 54 5.52 10.84 -4.91
CA SER A 54 5.87 12.02 -5.70
C SER A 54 6.40 13.15 -4.81
N ARG A 55 5.73 13.41 -3.69
CA ARG A 55 6.17 14.42 -2.71
C ARG A 55 7.48 14.04 -2.03
N PHE A 56 7.66 12.77 -1.66
CA PHE A 56 8.89 12.28 -1.04
C PHE A 56 10.09 12.46 -1.97
N LEU A 57 9.93 12.24 -3.28
CA LEU A 57 10.98 12.48 -4.27
C LEU A 57 11.37 13.96 -4.37
N SER A 58 10.41 14.89 -4.22
CA SER A 58 10.70 16.33 -4.32
C SER A 58 11.19 16.96 -3.02
N THR A 59 10.77 16.44 -1.86
CA THR A 59 10.95 17.12 -0.57
C THR A 59 11.74 16.30 0.46
N ALA A 60 12.04 15.03 0.16
CA ALA A 60 12.56 14.05 1.11
C ALA A 60 11.73 13.89 2.41
N SER A 61 10.47 14.36 2.40
CA SER A 61 9.56 14.29 3.55
C SER A 61 8.47 13.26 3.31
N ALA A 62 8.30 12.35 4.27
CA ALA A 62 7.25 11.33 4.26
C ALA A 62 5.93 11.81 4.91
N THR A 63 5.67 13.12 4.98
CA THR A 63 4.48 13.66 5.66
C THR A 63 3.22 13.40 4.85
N LEU A 64 2.20 12.75 5.42
CA LEU A 64 0.87 12.55 4.80
C LEU A 64 -0.07 13.73 5.04
N ARG A 65 -1.03 13.94 4.13
CA ARG A 65 -2.13 14.90 4.26
C ARG A 65 -3.35 14.22 4.88
N GLY A 66 -4.27 15.00 5.48
CA GLY A 66 -5.49 14.47 6.13
C GLY A 66 -6.25 13.40 5.33
N PRO A 67 -6.61 13.65 4.06
CA PRO A 67 -7.29 12.64 3.23
C PRO A 67 -6.42 11.41 2.92
N GLU A 68 -5.10 11.60 2.76
CA GLU A 68 -4.17 10.48 2.53
C GLU A 68 -4.08 9.58 3.77
N ILE A 69 -4.10 10.18 4.98
CA ILE A 69 -4.08 9.43 6.25
C ILE A 69 -5.28 8.49 6.35
N VAL A 70 -6.48 8.99 6.07
CA VAL A 70 -7.71 8.18 6.10
C VAL A 70 -7.61 7.03 5.08
N ALA A 71 -7.22 7.32 3.85
CA ALA A 71 -7.10 6.29 2.81
C ALA A 71 -6.07 5.20 3.14
N ILE A 72 -4.95 5.56 3.77
CA ILE A 72 -3.95 4.57 4.22
C ILE A 72 -4.46 3.80 5.44
N GLN A 73 -5.20 4.44 6.35
CA GLN A 73 -5.78 3.77 7.50
C GLN A 73 -6.82 2.72 7.06
N ASP A 74 -7.72 3.08 6.15
CA ASP A 74 -8.70 2.15 5.55
C ASP A 74 -7.99 0.99 4.83
N LEU A 75 -6.89 1.26 4.12
CA LEU A 75 -6.07 0.22 3.50
C LEU A 75 -5.48 -0.75 4.53
N MET A 76 -4.96 -0.24 5.64
CA MET A 76 -4.37 -1.07 6.70
C MET A 76 -5.42 -1.96 7.35
N GLU A 77 -6.61 -1.42 7.60
CA GLU A 77 -7.74 -2.18 8.15
C GLU A 77 -8.19 -3.27 7.18
N LEU A 78 -8.37 -2.93 5.90
CA LEU A 78 -8.72 -3.88 4.85
C LEU A 78 -7.67 -4.98 4.70
N HIS A 79 -6.38 -4.62 4.70
CA HIS A 79 -5.29 -5.58 4.61
C HIS A 79 -5.31 -6.59 5.77
N ASN A 80 -5.50 -6.11 7.00
CA ASN A 80 -5.59 -7.00 8.17
C ASN A 80 -6.80 -7.93 8.08
N ALA A 81 -7.98 -7.41 7.71
CA ALA A 81 -9.18 -8.22 7.51
C ALA A 81 -9.01 -9.30 6.42
N MET A 82 -8.29 -8.98 5.34
CA MET A 82 -7.94 -9.97 4.32
C MET A 82 -6.98 -11.04 4.85
N LEU A 83 -5.99 -10.68 5.67
CA LEU A 83 -5.05 -11.65 6.25
C LEU A 83 -5.72 -12.58 7.26
N GLU A 84 -6.72 -12.11 8.01
CA GLU A 84 -7.48 -12.94 8.95
C GLU A 84 -8.31 -14.03 8.25
N THR A 85 -8.72 -13.79 7.01
CA THR A 85 -9.56 -14.70 6.23
C THR A 85 -8.79 -15.47 5.15
N ALA A 86 -7.56 -15.07 4.85
CA ALA A 86 -6.72 -15.70 3.84
C ALA A 86 -5.98 -16.93 4.37
N THR A 87 -5.84 -17.94 3.51
CA THR A 87 -4.92 -19.05 3.79
C THR A 87 -3.48 -18.65 3.48
N VAL A 88 -2.50 -19.36 4.06
CA VAL A 88 -1.06 -19.13 3.76
C VAL A 88 -0.79 -19.19 2.26
N GLY A 89 -1.38 -20.15 1.54
CA GLY A 89 -1.22 -20.28 0.09
C GLY A 89 -1.87 -19.13 -0.71
N ASP A 90 -2.89 -18.45 -0.17
CA ASP A 90 -3.44 -17.25 -0.80
C ASP A 90 -2.48 -16.07 -0.66
N VAL A 91 -1.89 -15.90 0.53
CA VAL A 91 -0.92 -14.84 0.81
C VAL A 91 0.33 -15.00 -0.05
N GLU A 92 0.85 -16.21 -0.20
CA GLU A 92 2.02 -16.48 -1.07
C GLU A 92 1.72 -16.15 -2.53
N ARG A 93 0.55 -16.55 -3.04
CA ARG A 93 0.12 -16.20 -4.42
C ARG A 93 -0.03 -14.70 -4.60
N ALA A 94 -0.66 -14.02 -3.65
CA ALA A 94 -0.80 -12.57 -3.67
C ALA A 94 0.56 -11.86 -3.61
N GLN A 95 1.52 -12.38 -2.83
CA GLN A 95 2.87 -11.84 -2.73
C GLN A 95 3.63 -11.97 -4.06
N VAL A 96 3.55 -13.12 -4.73
CA VAL A 96 4.17 -13.32 -6.05
C VAL A 96 3.61 -12.34 -7.08
N LEU A 97 2.29 -12.12 -7.09
CA LEU A 97 1.64 -11.15 -7.96
C LEU A 97 2.06 -9.70 -7.62
N ALA A 98 2.11 -9.36 -6.32
CA ALA A 98 2.53 -8.04 -5.85
C ALA A 98 3.98 -7.72 -6.22
N ILE A 99 4.89 -8.68 -6.13
CA ILE A 99 6.30 -8.50 -6.52
C ILE A 99 6.40 -8.20 -8.03
N ARG A 100 5.64 -8.92 -8.86
CA ARG A 100 5.58 -8.68 -10.31
C ARG A 100 5.08 -7.26 -10.61
N ALA A 101 4.02 -6.82 -9.93
CA ALA A 101 3.47 -5.46 -10.09
C ALA A 101 4.42 -4.37 -9.60
N THR A 102 5.26 -4.66 -8.60
CA THR A 102 6.22 -3.70 -8.04
C THR A 102 7.41 -3.47 -8.97
N LYS A 103 7.96 -4.52 -9.59
CA LYS A 103 9.10 -4.39 -10.52
C LYS A 103 8.81 -3.43 -11.67
N THR A 104 7.64 -3.53 -12.28
CA THR A 104 7.20 -2.66 -13.38
C THR A 104 7.10 -1.18 -12.97
N ARG A 105 6.94 -0.89 -11.67
CA ARG A 105 6.72 0.48 -11.15
C ARG A 105 7.98 1.09 -10.55
N VAL A 106 8.89 0.27 -10.00
CA VAL A 106 10.21 0.73 -9.53
C VAL A 106 11.10 1.09 -10.71
N GLU A 107 11.05 0.35 -11.82
CA GLU A 107 11.77 0.67 -13.06
C GLU A 107 11.28 1.96 -13.73
N ALA A 108 10.05 2.41 -13.44
CA ALA A 108 9.51 3.67 -13.95
C ALA A 108 9.87 4.89 -13.08
N CYS A 109 10.45 4.68 -11.90
CA CYS A 109 10.86 5.73 -10.95
C CYS A 109 12.37 5.75 -10.70
N ALA A 110 13.15 4.94 -11.43
CA ALA A 110 14.61 4.94 -11.45
C ALA A 110 15.11 5.69 -12.69
#